data_AF-G7H017-F1
#
_entry.id   AF-G7H017-F1
#
_cell.length_a   1.000
_cell.length_b   1.000
_cell.length_c   1.000
_cell.angle_alpha   90.00
_cell.angle_beta   90.00
_cell.angle_gamma   90.00
#
_symmetry.space_group_name_H-M   'P 1'
#
loop_
_entity.id
_entity.type
_entity.pdbx_description
1 polymer ?
#
loop_
_entity_poly.entity_id
_entity_poly.type
_entity_poly.pdbx_seq_one_letter_code
_entity_poly.pdbx_strand_id
1 'polypeptide(L)'
;MSSLCQKITAAVVGVGAASILSAGIAHAAPTPVHGPPPKTIPKSTPIPGANCTYGQAEKALAKQDPKVWAKITKDDHYRSHFQQDIVRTKAQREAKAEEWRKAHPVETVALEAAERAGVFGDPVQSAKDRATFGEAIDRARANCAKF
;
A
#
# COMPACT_ATOMS: atom_id res chain seq x y z
N MET A 1 17.77 -36.02 -60.17
CA MET A 1 18.53 -34.78 -60.43
C MET A 1 18.60 -34.01 -59.13
N SER A 2 19.74 -34.09 -58.45
CA SER A 2 20.02 -33.40 -57.20
C SER A 2 20.30 -31.94 -57.48
N SER A 3 19.75 -31.02 -56.69
CA SER A 3 20.30 -29.66 -56.58
C SER A 3 20.58 -29.35 -55.12
N LEU A 4 21.85 -29.07 -54.89
CA LEU A 4 22.54 -28.84 -53.65
C LEU A 4 22.57 -27.32 -53.43
N CYS A 5 21.95 -26.80 -52.37
CA CYS A 5 22.31 -25.48 -51.86
C CYS A 5 22.88 -25.65 -50.45
N GLN A 6 24.19 -25.49 -50.43
CA GLN A 6 25.16 -25.68 -49.38
C GLN A 6 25.25 -24.40 -48.54
N LYS A 7 25.81 -24.53 -47.31
CA LYS A 7 26.43 -23.50 -46.44
C LYS A 7 25.50 -22.90 -45.37
N ILE A 8 25.82 -22.80 -44.07
CA ILE A 8 27.05 -22.99 -43.28
C ILE A 8 26.65 -23.30 -41.83
N THR A 9 27.42 -24.19 -41.23
CA THR A 9 27.45 -24.58 -39.82
C THR A 9 27.88 -23.41 -38.93
N ALA A 10 27.10 -23.09 -37.89
CA ALA A 10 27.61 -22.40 -36.70
C ALA A 10 27.33 -23.30 -35.48
N ALA A 11 28.35 -24.05 -35.08
CA ALA A 11 28.34 -24.84 -33.87
C ALA A 11 28.50 -23.91 -32.67
N VAL A 12 27.43 -23.71 -31.90
CA VAL A 12 27.55 -23.18 -30.53
C VAL A 12 27.66 -24.37 -29.60
N VAL A 13 28.89 -24.77 -29.31
CA VAL A 13 29.21 -25.65 -28.20
C VAL A 13 29.50 -24.78 -26.99
N GLY A 14 28.64 -24.84 -25.98
CA GLY A 14 28.79 -24.17 -24.71
C GLY A 14 27.93 -24.86 -23.67
N VAL A 15 28.47 -25.92 -23.08
CA VAL A 15 27.86 -26.81 -22.10
C VAL A 15 27.68 -26.12 -20.76
N GLY A 16 26.48 -26.23 -20.18
CA GLY A 16 26.19 -25.92 -18.79
C GLY A 16 24.85 -26.54 -18.40
N ALA A 17 24.91 -27.75 -17.84
CA ALA A 17 23.75 -28.55 -17.47
C ALA A 17 22.99 -27.94 -16.28
N ALA A 18 21.66 -27.86 -16.38
CA ALA A 18 20.75 -27.99 -15.25
C ALA A 18 19.33 -28.32 -15.77
N SER A 19 18.88 -29.52 -15.44
CA SER A 19 17.50 -30.01 -15.30
C SER A 19 16.38 -29.21 -15.98
N ILE A 20 15.80 -29.80 -17.03
CA ILE A 20 14.49 -29.40 -17.55
C ILE A 20 13.43 -29.85 -16.52
N LEU A 21 13.22 -29.05 -15.49
CA LEU A 21 11.98 -29.10 -14.72
C LEU A 21 10.96 -28.26 -15.49
N SER A 22 10.01 -28.96 -16.09
CA SER A 22 8.77 -28.42 -16.64
C SER A 22 8.01 -27.65 -15.55
N ALA A 23 8.37 -26.38 -15.32
CA ALA A 23 7.55 -25.45 -14.57
C ALA A 23 6.79 -24.64 -15.61
N GLY A 24 5.49 -24.93 -15.73
CA GLY A 24 4.61 -24.21 -16.63
C GLY A 24 4.77 -22.71 -16.43
N ILE A 25 4.83 -21.98 -17.54
CA ILE A 25 4.52 -20.57 -17.60
C ILE A 25 3.06 -20.40 -17.18
N ALA A 26 2.82 -20.48 -15.87
CA ALA A 26 1.68 -19.81 -15.27
C ALA A 26 1.84 -18.36 -15.71
N HIS A 27 0.94 -17.93 -16.60
CA HIS A 27 0.73 -16.52 -16.84
C HIS A 27 0.55 -15.92 -15.46
N ALA A 28 1.55 -15.18 -14.98
CA ALA A 28 1.43 -14.44 -13.74
C ALA A 28 0.30 -13.45 -14.01
N ALA A 29 -0.92 -13.84 -13.63
CA ALA A 29 -2.03 -12.91 -13.51
C ALA A 29 -1.48 -11.72 -12.72
N PRO A 30 -1.74 -10.47 -13.17
CA PRO A 30 -1.24 -9.30 -12.48
C PRO A 30 -1.59 -9.45 -11.01
N THR A 31 -0.56 -9.51 -10.16
CA THR A 31 -0.77 -9.50 -8.72
C THR A 31 -1.55 -8.23 -8.42
N PRO A 32 -2.71 -8.34 -7.73
CA PRO A 32 -3.43 -7.14 -7.31
C PRO A 32 -2.44 -6.23 -6.59
N VAL A 33 -2.31 -4.99 -7.08
CA VAL A 33 -1.41 -3.96 -6.52
C VAL A 33 -1.72 -3.70 -5.04
N HIS A 34 -2.89 -4.15 -4.58
CA HIS A 34 -3.31 -4.21 -3.19
C HIS A 34 -3.65 -5.66 -2.82
N GLY A 35 -2.78 -6.29 -2.03
CA GLY A 35 -3.11 -7.55 -1.36
C GLY A 35 -4.35 -7.39 -0.46
N PRO A 36 -4.96 -8.49 0.00
CA PRO A 36 -6.14 -8.42 0.85
C PRO A 36 -5.85 -7.56 2.10
N PRO A 37 -6.78 -6.69 2.52
CA PRO A 37 -6.56 -5.83 3.66
C PRO A 37 -6.29 -6.67 4.91
N PRO A 38 -5.32 -6.28 5.75
CA PRO A 38 -4.98 -7.04 6.95
C PRO A 38 -6.19 -7.07 7.90
N LYS A 39 -6.71 -8.28 8.16
CA LYS A 39 -7.88 -8.49 9.03
C LYS A 39 -7.64 -8.04 10.47
N THR A 40 -6.39 -8.08 10.93
CA THR A 40 -5.99 -7.78 12.30
C THR A 40 -4.82 -6.82 12.33
N ILE A 41 -4.82 -5.89 13.28
CA ILE A 41 -3.69 -5.00 13.55
C ILE A 41 -2.66 -5.77 14.39
N PRO A 42 -1.36 -5.74 14.03
CA PRO A 42 -0.32 -6.52 14.69
C PRO A 42 0.10 -5.88 16.02
N LYS A 43 -0.65 -6.15 17.09
CA LYS A 43 -0.58 -5.42 18.38
C LYS A 43 0.81 -5.29 18.99
N SER A 44 1.64 -6.33 18.92
CA SER A 44 2.98 -6.33 19.56
C SER A 44 4.08 -5.72 18.69
N THR A 45 3.79 -5.37 17.43
CA THR A 45 4.79 -4.81 16.53
C THR A 45 5.12 -3.36 16.94
N PRO A 46 6.41 -2.99 17.02
CA PRO A 46 6.81 -1.61 17.31
C PRO A 46 6.51 -0.70 16.12
N ILE A 47 6.14 0.56 16.40
CA ILE A 47 5.93 1.60 15.40
C ILE A 47 7.26 2.36 15.19
N PRO A 48 7.86 2.35 13.99
CA PRO A 48 9.13 3.04 13.75
C PRO A 48 9.09 4.53 14.09
N GLY A 49 10.12 4.98 14.81
CA GLY A 49 10.25 6.37 15.25
C GLY A 49 9.16 6.83 16.23
N ALA A 50 8.37 5.91 16.78
CA ALA A 50 7.49 6.13 17.92
C ALA A 50 7.90 5.13 19.01
N ASN A 51 7.92 5.57 20.27
CA ASN A 51 8.35 4.74 21.40
C ASN A 51 7.23 3.82 21.90
N CYS A 52 6.50 3.17 20.98
CA CYS A 52 5.31 2.38 21.29
C CYS A 52 5.02 1.28 20.26
N THR A 53 4.12 0.36 20.61
CA THR A 53 3.59 -0.67 19.72
C THR A 53 2.26 -0.29 19.10
N TYR A 54 1.84 -1.03 18.06
CA TYR A 54 0.50 -0.88 17.48
C TYR A 54 -0.60 -0.98 18.54
N GLY A 55 -0.53 -1.93 19.47
CA GLY A 55 -1.54 -2.11 20.51
C GLY A 55 -1.63 -0.91 21.47
N GLN A 56 -0.51 -0.23 21.73
CA GLN A 56 -0.51 1.00 22.52
C GLN A 56 -1.09 2.18 21.73
N ALA A 57 -0.79 2.26 20.43
CA ALA A 57 -1.39 3.26 19.54
C ALA A 57 -2.90 3.06 19.36
N GLU A 58 -3.39 1.83 19.24
CA GLU A 58 -4.82 1.52 19.24
C GLU A 58 -5.50 2.01 20.53
N LYS A 59 -4.91 1.72 21.69
CA LYS A 59 -5.44 2.18 22.99
C LYS A 59 -5.44 3.71 23.09
N ALA A 60 -4.38 4.37 22.63
CA ALA A 60 -4.29 5.82 22.59
C ALA A 60 -5.40 6.40 21.72
N LEU A 61 -5.56 5.87 20.51
CA LEU A 61 -6.57 6.30 19.55
C LEU A 61 -7.99 6.06 20.05
N ALA A 62 -8.26 4.89 20.64
CA ALA A 62 -9.57 4.55 21.22
C ALA A 62 -9.96 5.50 22.36
N LYS A 63 -8.99 5.98 23.15
CA LYS A 63 -9.22 6.92 24.24
C LYS A 63 -9.34 8.37 23.79
N GLN A 64 -8.50 8.80 22.84
CA GLN A 64 -8.43 10.19 22.38
C GLN A 64 -9.51 10.51 21.34
N ASP A 65 -9.78 9.57 20.44
CA ASP A 65 -10.64 9.75 19.28
C ASP A 65 -11.56 8.53 19.07
N PRO A 66 -12.51 8.26 19.99
CA PRO A 66 -13.35 7.06 19.96
C PRO A 66 -14.19 6.95 18.68
N LYS A 67 -14.56 8.09 18.05
CA LYS A 67 -15.27 8.12 16.77
C LYS A 67 -14.41 7.59 15.62
N VAL A 68 -13.13 7.98 15.57
CA VAL A 68 -12.18 7.50 14.55
C VAL A 68 -11.88 6.02 14.79
N TRP A 69 -11.69 5.62 16.05
CA TRP A 69 -11.51 4.22 16.41
C TRP A 69 -12.70 3.35 15.98
N ALA A 70 -13.93 3.81 16.20
CA ALA A 70 -15.12 3.10 15.76
C ALA A 70 -15.13 2.87 14.24
N LYS A 71 -14.68 3.84 13.42
CA LYS A 71 -14.53 3.66 11.97
C LYS A 71 -13.50 2.58 11.64
N ILE A 72 -12.32 2.63 12.25
CA ILE A 72 -11.24 1.63 12.07
C ILE A 72 -11.70 0.21 12.40
N THR A 73 -12.50 0.05 13.46
CA THR A 73 -12.98 -1.28 13.86
C THR A 73 -14.05 -1.86 12.93
N LYS A 74 -14.83 -1.01 12.26
CA LYS A 74 -15.97 -1.40 11.42
C LYS A 74 -15.61 -1.57 9.96
N ASP A 75 -14.60 -0.84 9.49
CA ASP A 75 -14.29 -0.72 8.08
C ASP A 75 -12.82 -1.06 7.81
N ASP A 76 -12.62 -2.09 6.98
CA ASP A 76 -11.30 -2.62 6.63
C ASP A 76 -10.44 -1.63 5.85
N HIS A 77 -11.06 -0.69 5.11
CA HIS A 77 -10.35 0.39 4.43
C HIS A 77 -9.68 1.32 5.45
N TYR A 78 -10.44 1.80 6.45
CA TYR A 78 -9.88 2.63 7.53
C TYR A 78 -8.85 1.88 8.38
N ARG A 79 -9.07 0.57 8.59
CA ARG A 79 -8.10 -0.29 9.30
C ARG A 79 -6.77 -0.41 8.57
N SER A 80 -6.81 -0.58 7.25
CA SER A 80 -5.62 -0.65 6.41
C SER A 80 -4.88 0.70 6.42
N HIS A 81 -5.60 1.82 6.27
CA HIS A 81 -5.00 3.15 6.36
C HIS A 81 -4.36 3.42 7.72
N PHE A 82 -5.01 3.05 8.82
CA PHE A 82 -4.40 3.15 10.15
C PHE A 82 -3.06 2.41 10.21
N GLN A 83 -3.02 1.17 9.72
CA GLN A 83 -1.79 0.38 9.74
C GLN A 83 -0.68 0.98 8.88
N GLN A 84 -1.04 1.53 7.72
CA GLN A 84 -0.07 2.13 6.81
C GLN A 84 0.43 3.49 7.31
N ASP A 85 -0.42 4.26 7.98
CA ASP A 85 -0.14 5.67 8.28
C ASP A 85 0.44 5.89 9.67
N ILE A 86 0.14 5.03 10.65
CA ILE A 86 0.67 5.17 12.01
C ILE A 86 2.19 5.03 12.08
N VAL A 87 2.79 4.32 11.12
CA VAL A 87 4.26 4.17 10.99
C VAL A 87 4.94 5.34 10.31
N ARG A 88 4.19 6.33 9.83
CA ARG A 88 4.70 7.52 9.14
C ARG A 88 4.34 8.79 9.91
N THR A 89 5.23 9.78 9.89
CA THR A 89 4.87 11.14 10.29
C THR A 89 3.98 11.79 9.23
N LYS A 90 3.28 12.89 9.59
CA LYS A 90 2.51 13.70 8.63
C LYS A 90 3.35 14.07 7.39
N ALA A 91 4.55 14.59 7.61
CA ALA A 91 5.47 14.97 6.53
C ALA A 91 5.84 13.78 5.63
N GLN A 92 6.06 12.59 6.20
CA GLN A 92 6.35 11.39 5.42
C GLN A 92 5.14 10.91 4.60
N ARG A 93 3.92 11.08 5.11
CA ARG A 93 2.69 10.77 4.37
C ARG A 93 2.48 11.74 3.21
N GLU A 94 2.73 13.03 3.43
CA GLU A 94 2.67 14.07 2.40
C GLU A 94 3.71 13.83 1.30
N ALA A 95 4.96 13.54 1.68
CA ALA A 95 6.03 13.22 0.73
C ALA A 95 5.68 11.97 -0.10
N LYS A 96 5.18 10.90 0.54
CA LYS A 96 4.76 9.69 -0.18
C LYS A 96 3.57 9.96 -1.12
N ALA A 97 2.63 10.81 -0.73
CA ALA A 97 1.54 11.21 -1.60
C ALA A 97 2.05 12.00 -2.82
N GLU A 98 3.02 12.88 -2.63
CA GLU A 98 3.67 13.61 -3.73
C GLU A 98 4.46 12.68 -4.66
N GLU A 99 5.23 11.75 -4.10
CA GLU A 99 5.93 10.70 -4.87
C GLU A 99 4.95 9.89 -5.72
N TRP A 100 3.82 9.49 -5.14
CA TRP A 100 2.78 8.77 -5.85
C TRP A 100 2.21 9.61 -7.00
N ARG A 101 1.90 10.89 -6.76
CA ARG A 101 1.41 11.79 -7.83
C ARG A 101 2.40 11.94 -8.98
N LYS A 102 3.69 12.03 -8.68
CA LYS A 102 4.76 12.10 -9.69
C LYS A 102 4.88 10.80 -10.48
N ALA A 103 4.73 9.66 -9.83
CA ALA A 103 4.78 8.33 -10.47
C ALA A 103 3.52 8.00 -11.28
N HIS A 104 2.37 8.56 -10.89
CA HIS A 104 1.05 8.26 -11.45
C HIS A 104 0.31 9.53 -11.90
N PRO A 105 0.84 10.28 -12.87
CA PRO A 105 0.26 11.57 -13.26
C PRO A 105 -1.12 11.41 -13.91
N VAL A 106 -1.35 10.35 -14.68
CA VAL A 106 -2.64 10.09 -15.35
C VAL A 106 -3.70 9.71 -14.35
N GLU A 107 -3.39 8.79 -13.45
CA GLU A 107 -4.30 8.34 -12.39
C GLU A 107 -4.60 9.48 -11.41
N THR A 108 -3.62 10.35 -11.13
CA THR A 108 -3.84 11.56 -10.32
C THR A 108 -4.91 12.45 -10.94
N VAL A 109 -4.77 12.80 -12.22
CA VAL A 109 -5.73 13.66 -12.92
C VAL A 109 -7.12 13.00 -12.95
N ALA A 110 -7.20 11.70 -13.21
CA ALA A 110 -8.46 10.97 -13.24
C ALA A 110 -9.16 10.94 -11.87
N LEU A 111 -8.42 10.67 -10.79
CA LEU A 111 -8.95 10.64 -9.43
C LEU A 111 -9.40 12.03 -8.97
N GLU A 112 -8.64 13.08 -9.26
CA GLU A 112 -9.01 14.45 -8.93
C GLU A 112 -10.26 14.91 -9.68
N ALA A 113 -10.40 14.52 -10.95
CA ALA A 113 -11.60 14.80 -11.73
C ALA A 113 -12.82 14.07 -11.16
N ALA A 114 -12.67 12.78 -10.83
CA ALA A 114 -13.73 11.98 -10.20
C ALA A 114 -14.14 12.53 -8.83
N GLU A 115 -13.17 12.96 -8.01
CA GLU A 115 -13.43 13.59 -6.71
C GLU A 115 -14.18 14.91 -6.87
N ARG A 116 -13.78 15.77 -7.82
CA ARG A 116 -14.48 17.03 -8.09
C ARG A 116 -15.89 16.81 -8.62
N ALA A 117 -16.10 15.73 -9.37
CA ALA A 117 -17.43 15.32 -9.85
C ALA A 117 -18.29 14.65 -8.76
N GLY A 118 -17.76 14.45 -7.55
CA GLY A 118 -18.49 13.84 -6.43
C GLY A 118 -18.67 12.32 -6.54
N VAL A 119 -17.87 11.64 -7.36
CA VAL A 119 -17.95 10.18 -7.57
C VAL A 119 -17.75 9.41 -6.26
N PHE A 120 -16.96 9.96 -5.35
CA PHE A 120 -16.65 9.37 -4.04
C PHE A 120 -17.48 9.96 -2.89
N GLY A 121 -18.56 10.69 -3.20
CA GLY A 121 -19.35 11.46 -2.24
C GLY A 121 -18.97 12.93 -2.20
N ASP A 122 -19.38 13.64 -1.15
CA ASP A 122 -19.13 15.07 -1.03
C ASP A 122 -17.62 15.35 -0.84
N PRO A 123 -16.99 16.13 -1.74
CA PRO A 123 -15.54 16.34 -1.71
C PRO A 123 -15.09 17.16 -0.49
N VAL A 124 -15.92 18.10 -0.02
CA VAL A 124 -15.60 18.94 1.14
C VAL A 124 -15.61 18.09 2.42
N GLN A 125 -16.61 17.25 2.59
CA GLN A 125 -16.74 16.34 3.71
C GLN A 125 -15.65 15.25 3.67
N SER A 126 -15.35 14.72 2.49
CA SER A 126 -14.26 13.75 2.30
C SER A 126 -12.91 14.33 2.71
N ALA A 127 -12.62 15.58 2.32
CA ALA A 127 -11.40 16.27 2.73
C ALA A 127 -11.33 16.47 4.25
N LYS A 128 -12.45 16.87 4.89
CA LYS A 128 -12.54 17.01 6.36
C LYS A 128 -12.34 15.67 7.07
N ASP A 129 -12.93 14.59 6.57
CA ASP A 129 -12.79 13.26 7.14
C ASP A 129 -11.35 12.75 7.03
N ARG A 130 -10.69 12.97 5.89
CA ARG A 130 -9.26 12.64 5.71
C ARG A 130 -8.37 13.42 6.68
N ALA A 131 -8.60 14.73 6.83
CA ALA A 131 -7.85 15.56 7.77
C ALA A 131 -8.05 15.09 9.22
N THR A 132 -9.30 14.88 9.63
CA THR A 132 -9.66 14.41 10.98
C THR A 132 -9.01 13.06 11.29
N PHE A 133 -9.03 12.13 10.33
CA PHE A 133 -8.40 10.83 10.47
C PHE A 133 -6.88 10.95 10.63
N GLY A 134 -6.23 11.74 9.77
CA GLY A 134 -4.78 11.98 9.84
C GLY A 134 -4.34 12.62 11.17
N GLU A 135 -5.08 13.61 11.65
CA GLU A 135 -4.79 14.25 12.94
C GLU A 135 -4.95 13.28 14.13
N ALA A 136 -5.97 12.42 14.09
CA ALA A 136 -6.17 11.42 15.13
C ALA A 136 -5.02 10.39 15.15
N ILE A 137 -4.54 9.97 13.98
CA ILE A 137 -3.35 9.13 13.86
C ILE A 137 -2.12 9.83 14.43
N ASP A 138 -1.92 11.11 14.11
CA ASP A 138 -0.77 11.86 14.61
C ASP A 138 -0.81 12.02 16.14
N ARG A 139 -1.98 12.30 16.72
CA ARG A 139 -2.18 12.34 18.18
C ARG A 139 -1.90 11.00 18.83
N ALA A 140 -2.41 9.91 18.24
CA ALA A 140 -2.17 8.55 18.74
C ALA A 140 -0.68 8.21 18.68
N ARG A 141 0.00 8.47 17.55
CA ARG A 141 1.44 8.25 17.38
C ARG A 141 2.28 9.05 18.38
N ALA A 142 1.91 10.30 18.66
CA ALA A 142 2.64 11.15 19.59
C ALA A 142 2.48 10.73 21.05
N ASN A 143 1.34 10.13 21.42
CA ASN A 143 1.00 9.84 22.81
C ASN A 143 0.97 8.35 23.17
N CYS A 144 1.12 7.45 22.20
CA CYS A 144 0.99 6.01 22.40
C CYS A 144 1.91 5.43 23.47
N ALA A 145 3.09 6.00 23.70
CA ALA A 145 4.01 5.54 24.74
C ALA A 145 3.44 5.64 26.18
N LYS A 146 2.34 6.39 26.38
CA LYS A 146 1.65 6.57 27.66
C LYS A 146 0.58 5.49 27.94
N PHE A 147 0.38 4.53 27.02
CA PHE A 147 -0.72 3.55 27.02
C PHE A 147 -0.22 2.11 26.89
#